data_AF-A0A9Q0BJH7-F1
#
_entry.id   AF-A0A9Q0BJH7-F1
#
_cell.length_a   1.000
_cell.length_b   1.000
_cell.length_c   1.000
_cell.angle_alpha   90.00
_cell.angle_beta   90.00
_cell.angle_gamma   90.00
#
_symmetry.space_group_name_H-M   'P 1'
#
loop_
_entity.id
_entity.type
_entity.pdbx_description
1 polymer ?
#
loop_
_entity_poly.entity_id
_entity_poly.type
_entity_poly.pdbx_seq_one_letter_code
_entity_poly.pdbx_strand_id
1 'polypeptide(L)'
;MNDVEINGRIWMGRLRSLDTCPNRPSWHFRHSVCVLAFNSKLYGFLNLKKKKFLDLQKKKKKKTKDMALCFRNIKRHMCMLMRQNFAKSCESKLNDQINMELKACHQYLAMAYHFDRSDISSPGLHRFFLQSSMEEREHAEKIMKYMNKRGGLIVLSSVPEPLPCFASSLDALKQALKMELEVNQHLLDLHTLAGEESDPNLCDFIEANFLQEQVDGQKILADYICQLEKAQSDVGDYLFDKYMGVGMHANK
;
A
#
# COMPACT_ATOMS: atom_id res chain seq x y z
N MET A 1 -2.87 43.59 -28.36
CA MET A 1 -2.25 43.02 -27.17
C MET A 1 -2.92 41.70 -26.93
N ASN A 2 -2.15 40.61 -27.02
CA ASN A 2 -2.52 39.38 -26.35
C ASN A 2 -2.35 39.67 -24.87
N ASP A 3 -3.40 39.47 -24.08
CA ASP A 3 -3.22 39.27 -22.65
C ASP A 3 -3.80 37.92 -22.27
N VAL A 4 -2.86 37.03 -21.97
CA VAL A 4 -3.03 35.86 -21.14
C VAL A 4 -3.26 36.36 -19.72
N GLU A 5 -4.31 35.83 -19.13
CA GLU A 5 -4.81 36.17 -17.81
C GLU A 5 -4.07 35.37 -16.73
N ILE A 6 -3.30 36.04 -15.86
CA ILE A 6 -2.95 35.56 -14.52
C ILE A 6 -2.88 36.77 -13.56
N ASN A 7 -3.68 36.73 -12.49
CA ASN A 7 -3.72 37.65 -11.32
C ASN A 7 -4.47 39.00 -11.41
N GLY A 8 -5.71 38.98 -11.91
CA GLY A 8 -6.85 39.66 -11.26
C GLY A 8 -6.71 41.11 -10.75
N ARG A 9 -6.08 42.04 -11.48
CA ARG A 9 -6.21 43.48 -11.20
C ARG A 9 -6.38 44.30 -12.48
N ILE A 10 -7.56 44.91 -12.57
CA ILE A 10 -7.98 45.84 -13.62
C ILE A 10 -7.26 47.18 -13.44
N TRP A 11 -6.62 47.69 -14.49
CA TRP A 11 -6.20 49.11 -14.57
C TRP A 11 -6.86 49.76 -15.79
N MET A 12 -7.80 50.68 -15.53
CA MET A 12 -8.45 51.51 -16.55
C MET A 12 -7.47 52.54 -17.13
N GLY A 13 -7.28 52.53 -18.44
CA GLY A 13 -6.61 53.61 -19.17
C GLY A 13 -7.50 54.84 -19.27
N ARG A 14 -7.08 55.94 -18.62
CA ARG A 14 -7.71 57.26 -18.77
C ARG A 14 -7.01 58.01 -19.91
N LEU A 15 -7.71 58.18 -21.03
CA LEU A 15 -7.34 59.12 -22.10
C LEU A 15 -7.37 60.55 -21.54
N ARG A 16 -6.28 61.30 -21.74
CA ARG A 16 -6.31 62.76 -21.81
C ARG A 16 -5.34 63.25 -22.88
N SER A 17 -5.93 63.95 -23.85
CA SER A 17 -5.32 64.85 -24.82
C SER A 17 -4.63 66.02 -24.13
N LEU A 18 -3.57 66.55 -24.75
CA LEU A 18 -3.22 67.98 -24.81
C LEU A 18 -2.20 68.20 -25.94
N ASP A 19 -2.71 68.76 -27.03
CA ASP A 19 -2.21 69.89 -27.83
C ASP A 19 -0.77 69.95 -28.38
N THR A 20 -0.75 69.86 -29.72
CA THR A 20 0.02 70.61 -30.74
C THR A 20 1.26 71.44 -30.35
N CYS A 21 2.39 71.14 -31.00
CA CYS A 21 3.20 72.16 -31.69
C CYS A 21 4.14 71.51 -32.75
N PRO A 22 4.26 72.05 -33.99
CA PRO A 22 5.02 71.43 -35.08
C PRO A 22 6.46 71.98 -35.23
N ASN A 23 7.37 71.07 -35.58
CA ASN A 23 8.71 71.23 -36.19
C ASN A 23 9.92 70.77 -35.35
N ARG A 24 10.40 69.53 -35.60
CA ARG A 24 11.84 69.19 -35.67
C ARG A 24 12.10 67.89 -36.47
N PRO A 25 13.22 67.79 -37.20
CA PRO A 25 13.42 66.79 -38.26
C PRO A 25 13.96 65.44 -37.76
N SER A 26 13.62 64.41 -38.53
CA SER A 26 13.87 62.98 -38.36
C SER A 26 15.36 62.59 -38.29
N TRP A 27 15.83 62.13 -37.12
CA TRP A 27 17.12 61.45 -36.96
C TRP A 27 17.06 60.18 -36.09
N HIS A 28 15.91 59.48 -36.07
CA HIS A 28 15.75 58.22 -35.34
C HIS A 28 15.18 57.12 -36.23
N PHE A 29 15.89 56.68 -37.27
CA PHE A 29 15.44 55.46 -38.00
C PHE A 29 16.52 54.51 -38.53
N ARG A 30 17.82 54.84 -38.44
CA ARG A 30 18.89 53.96 -38.97
C ARG A 30 19.64 53.09 -37.96
N HIS A 31 19.52 53.33 -36.65
CA HIS A 31 20.13 52.46 -35.63
C HIS A 31 19.24 51.28 -35.18
N SER A 32 17.91 51.41 -35.25
CA SER A 32 17.00 50.36 -34.76
C SER A 32 16.96 49.10 -35.64
N VAL A 33 17.11 49.24 -36.97
CA VAL A 33 16.96 48.08 -37.89
C VAL A 33 18.12 47.10 -37.79
N CYS A 34 19.35 47.58 -37.55
CA CYS A 34 20.52 46.72 -37.46
C CYS A 34 20.60 45.95 -36.12
N VAL A 35 20.16 46.57 -35.02
CA VAL A 35 20.08 45.93 -33.70
C VAL A 35 18.97 44.87 -33.66
N LEU A 36 17.82 45.12 -34.32
CA LEU A 36 16.72 44.16 -34.41
C LEU A 36 17.08 42.93 -35.26
N ALA A 37 17.80 43.10 -36.37
CA ALA A 37 18.26 41.97 -37.19
C ALA A 37 19.33 41.11 -36.48
N PHE A 38 20.21 41.73 -35.70
CA PHE A 38 21.21 41.03 -34.90
C PHE A 38 20.57 40.27 -33.74
N ASN A 39 19.59 40.89 -33.04
CA ASN A 39 18.81 40.24 -31.99
C ASN A 39 17.96 39.08 -32.51
N SER A 40 17.35 39.19 -33.71
CA SER A 40 16.59 38.11 -34.35
C SER A 40 17.45 36.88 -34.66
N LYS A 41 18.68 37.10 -35.19
CA LYS A 41 19.62 36.00 -35.46
C LYS A 41 20.15 35.35 -34.18
N LEU A 42 20.46 36.14 -33.14
CA LEU A 42 20.82 35.62 -31.82
C LEU A 42 19.68 34.82 -31.19
N TYR A 43 18.43 35.31 -31.25
CA TYR A 43 17.24 34.61 -30.77
C TYR A 43 17.03 33.28 -31.48
N GLY A 44 17.18 33.25 -32.82
CA GLY A 44 17.11 32.01 -33.60
C GLY A 44 18.19 31.00 -33.19
N PHE A 45 19.43 31.47 -32.97
CA PHE A 45 20.54 30.62 -32.54
C PHE A 45 20.38 30.08 -31.11
N LEU A 46 19.89 30.91 -30.17
CA LEU A 46 19.55 30.54 -28.80
C LEU A 46 18.41 29.50 -28.77
N ASN A 47 17.36 29.68 -29.58
CA ASN A 47 16.27 28.71 -29.70
C ASN A 47 16.74 27.38 -30.28
N LEU A 48 17.63 27.39 -31.27
CA LEU A 48 18.21 26.16 -31.85
C LEU A 48 19.08 25.41 -30.83
N LYS A 49 19.89 26.12 -30.04
CA LYS A 49 20.67 25.55 -28.92
C LYS A 49 19.76 24.97 -27.84
N LYS A 50 18.69 25.67 -27.47
CA LYS A 50 17.69 25.20 -26.49
C LYS A 50 16.99 23.93 -26.97
N LYS A 51 16.60 23.86 -28.25
CA LYS A 51 16.00 22.67 -28.87
C LYS A 51 16.96 21.48 -28.89
N LYS A 52 18.22 21.69 -29.31
CA LYS A 52 19.26 20.65 -29.26
C LYS A 52 19.51 20.14 -27.83
N PHE A 53 19.54 21.04 -26.83
CA PHE A 53 19.68 20.66 -25.43
C PHE A 53 18.50 19.81 -24.92
N LEU A 54 17.26 20.22 -25.23
CA LEU A 54 16.04 19.47 -24.90
C LEU A 54 16.02 18.08 -25.56
N ASP A 55 16.47 17.97 -26.80
CA ASP A 55 16.55 16.70 -27.52
C ASP A 55 17.62 15.77 -26.93
N LEU A 56 18.77 16.32 -26.51
CA LEU A 56 19.78 15.58 -25.75
C LEU A 56 19.24 15.09 -24.39
N GLN A 57 18.47 15.92 -23.68
CA GLN A 57 17.83 15.54 -22.42
C GLN A 57 16.79 14.43 -22.62
N LYS A 58 15.98 14.50 -23.69
CA LYS A 58 15.04 13.44 -24.07
C LYS A 58 15.75 12.14 -24.44
N LYS A 59 16.84 12.20 -25.21
CA LYS A 59 17.67 11.03 -25.56
C LYS A 59 18.31 10.40 -24.32
N LYS A 60 18.85 11.21 -23.39
CA LYS A 60 19.37 10.72 -22.10
C LYS A 60 18.27 10.02 -21.28
N LYS A 61 17.10 10.65 -21.11
CA LYS A 61 15.94 10.05 -20.42
C LYS A 61 15.47 8.74 -21.06
N LYS A 62 15.44 8.66 -22.40
CA LYS A 62 15.08 7.43 -23.14
C LYS A 62 16.13 6.33 -22.89
N LYS A 63 17.43 6.65 -23.01
CA LYS A 63 18.52 5.69 -22.77
C LYS A 63 18.53 5.15 -21.33
N THR A 64 18.24 5.99 -20.33
CA THR A 64 18.06 5.54 -18.93
C THR A 64 16.83 4.66 -18.74
N LYS A 65 15.71 4.95 -19.42
CA LYS A 65 14.50 4.12 -19.37
C LYS A 65 14.74 2.76 -20.02
N ASP A 66 15.40 2.73 -21.18
CA ASP A 66 15.72 1.52 -21.93
C ASP A 66 16.71 0.64 -21.14
N MET A 67 17.70 1.25 -20.49
CA MET A 67 18.62 0.53 -19.59
C MET A 67 17.89 -0.04 -18.36
N ALA A 68 17.00 0.74 -17.72
CA ALA A 68 16.18 0.26 -16.60
C ALA A 68 15.16 -0.82 -17.01
N LEU A 69 14.71 -0.81 -18.27
CA LEU A 69 13.86 -1.85 -18.84
C LEU A 69 14.68 -3.13 -19.12
N CYS A 70 15.89 -3.00 -19.66
CA CYS A 70 16.82 -4.11 -19.86
C CYS A 70 17.20 -4.79 -18.54
N PHE A 71 17.58 -4.00 -17.52
CA PHE A 71 17.84 -4.53 -16.18
C PHE A 71 16.61 -5.20 -15.55
N ARG A 72 15.40 -4.65 -15.75
CA ARG A 72 14.15 -5.31 -15.35
C ARG A 72 13.93 -6.64 -16.08
N ASN A 73 14.22 -6.70 -17.37
CA ASN A 73 14.08 -7.92 -18.17
C ASN A 73 15.09 -9.00 -17.76
N ILE A 74 16.33 -8.62 -17.45
CA ILE A 74 17.36 -9.55 -16.93
C ILE A 74 16.98 -10.08 -15.53
N LYS A 75 16.51 -9.20 -14.63
CA LYS A 75 15.99 -9.63 -13.32
C LYS A 75 14.77 -10.55 -13.43
N ARG A 76 13.84 -10.27 -14.36
CA ARG A 76 12.69 -11.14 -14.65
C ARG A 76 13.12 -12.52 -15.13
N HIS A 77 14.19 -12.60 -15.93
CA HIS A 77 14.69 -13.88 -16.43
C HIS A 77 15.25 -14.77 -15.30
N MET A 78 15.88 -14.18 -14.28
CA MET A 78 16.43 -14.91 -13.12
C MET A 78 15.35 -15.47 -12.18
N CYS A 79 14.25 -14.74 -11.92
CA CYS A 79 13.13 -15.28 -11.13
C CYS A 79 12.36 -16.42 -11.85
N MET A 80 12.44 -16.49 -13.19
CA MET A 80 11.79 -17.54 -13.97
C MET A 80 12.53 -18.88 -13.95
N LEU A 81 13.78 -18.92 -13.48
CA LEU A 81 14.58 -20.15 -13.47
C LEU A 81 13.97 -21.27 -12.61
N MET A 82 13.33 -20.89 -11.51
CA MET A 82 12.76 -21.82 -10.52
C MET A 82 11.26 -22.05 -10.72
N ARG A 83 10.61 -21.31 -11.64
CA ARG A 83 9.15 -21.34 -11.76
C ARG A 83 8.73 -22.59 -12.55
N GLN A 84 8.14 -23.54 -11.84
CA GLN A 84 7.59 -24.77 -12.42
C GLN A 84 6.18 -25.02 -11.87
N ASN A 85 5.25 -25.27 -12.80
CA ASN A 85 3.84 -25.58 -12.50
C ASN A 85 3.22 -24.64 -11.45
N PHE A 86 3.49 -23.35 -11.57
CA PHE A 86 2.98 -22.33 -10.64
C PHE A 86 2.20 -21.32 -11.46
N ALA A 87 0.87 -21.39 -11.38
CA ALA A 87 -0.02 -20.54 -12.17
C ALA A 87 0.05 -19.07 -11.73
N LYS A 88 -0.23 -18.15 -12.66
CA LYS A 88 -0.24 -16.71 -12.34
C LYS A 88 -1.46 -16.31 -11.50
N SER A 89 -2.57 -17.02 -11.68
CA SER A 89 -3.77 -16.96 -10.84
C SER A 89 -3.42 -17.27 -9.38
N CYS A 90 -2.76 -18.40 -9.11
CA CYS A 90 -2.29 -18.79 -7.77
C CYS A 90 -1.33 -17.77 -7.16
N GLU A 91 -0.36 -17.26 -7.94
CA GLU A 91 0.55 -16.20 -7.48
C GLU A 91 -0.17 -14.92 -7.08
N SER A 92 -1.20 -14.51 -7.84
CA SER A 92 -2.02 -13.34 -7.50
C SER A 92 -2.78 -13.59 -6.20
N LYS A 93 -3.47 -14.73 -6.09
CA LYS A 93 -4.28 -15.08 -4.92
C LYS A 93 -3.43 -15.24 -3.65
N LEU A 94 -2.19 -15.73 -3.77
CA LEU A 94 -1.23 -15.75 -2.67
C LEU A 94 -0.79 -14.34 -2.24
N ASN A 95 -0.65 -13.38 -3.17
CA ASN A 95 -0.37 -11.98 -2.81
C ASN A 95 -1.57 -11.36 -2.08
N ASP A 96 -2.79 -11.69 -2.51
CA ASP A 96 -4.01 -11.29 -1.81
C ASP A 96 -4.06 -11.90 -0.40
N GLN A 97 -3.71 -13.19 -0.25
CA GLN A 97 -3.62 -13.85 1.05
C GLN A 97 -2.58 -13.19 1.96
N ILE A 98 -1.38 -12.88 1.46
CA ILE A 98 -0.36 -12.13 2.21
C ILE A 98 -0.95 -10.82 2.75
N ASN A 99 -1.71 -10.10 1.95
CA ASN A 99 -2.32 -8.85 2.38
C ASN A 99 -3.46 -9.05 3.41
N MET A 100 -4.18 -10.18 3.34
CA MET A 100 -5.16 -10.57 4.34
C MET A 100 -4.50 -10.85 5.69
N GLU A 101 -3.39 -11.61 5.73
CA GLU A 101 -2.65 -11.87 6.98
C GLU A 101 -2.07 -10.58 7.56
N LEU A 102 -1.54 -9.69 6.72
CA LEU A 102 -1.03 -8.38 7.18
C LEU A 102 -2.14 -7.47 7.70
N LYS A 103 -3.35 -7.53 7.11
CA LYS A 103 -4.52 -6.84 7.63
C LYS A 103 -4.93 -7.39 8.99
N ALA A 104 -4.95 -8.72 9.16
CA ALA A 104 -5.27 -9.36 10.42
C ALA A 104 -4.24 -9.02 11.50
N CYS A 105 -2.95 -9.11 11.17
CA CYS A 105 -1.83 -8.66 12.00
C CYS A 105 -2.03 -7.22 12.50
N HIS A 106 -2.37 -6.30 11.60
CA HIS A 106 -2.58 -4.88 11.94
C HIS A 106 -3.82 -4.67 12.83
N GLN A 107 -4.89 -5.41 12.56
CA GLN A 107 -6.12 -5.35 13.36
C GLN A 107 -5.90 -5.90 14.78
N TYR A 108 -5.20 -7.02 14.92
CA TYR A 108 -4.83 -7.57 16.23
C TYR A 108 -3.90 -6.66 17.02
N LEU A 109 -2.97 -5.97 16.35
CA LEU A 109 -2.13 -4.97 17.01
C LEU A 109 -2.96 -3.83 17.60
N ALA A 110 -3.95 -3.33 16.84
CA ALA A 110 -4.87 -2.30 17.32
C ALA A 110 -5.72 -2.81 18.50
N MET A 111 -6.21 -4.04 18.44
CA MET A 111 -6.93 -4.69 19.55
C MET A 111 -6.04 -4.79 20.80
N ALA A 112 -4.80 -5.26 20.66
CA ALA A 112 -3.88 -5.42 21.78
C ALA A 112 -3.68 -4.10 22.53
N TYR A 113 -3.39 -3.01 21.82
CA TYR A 113 -3.16 -1.71 22.45
C TYR A 113 -4.45 -0.99 22.87
N HIS A 114 -5.61 -1.41 22.37
CA HIS A 114 -6.88 -0.99 22.95
C HIS A 114 -7.03 -1.51 24.38
N PHE A 115 -6.79 -2.81 24.62
CA PHE A 115 -6.93 -3.43 25.94
C PHE A 115 -5.82 -3.05 26.95
N ASP A 116 -4.71 -2.49 26.47
CA ASP A 116 -3.62 -1.96 27.32
C ASP A 116 -3.90 -0.56 27.88
N ARG A 117 -4.95 0.12 27.42
CA ARG A 117 -5.30 1.45 27.91
C ARG A 117 -5.67 1.42 29.39
N SER A 118 -5.32 2.46 30.14
CA SER A 118 -5.59 2.54 31.58
C SER A 118 -7.07 2.52 31.95
N ASP A 119 -7.95 2.97 31.05
CA ASP A 119 -9.41 2.98 31.27
C ASP A 119 -10.09 1.63 30.99
N ILE A 120 -9.38 0.67 30.39
CA ILE A 120 -9.86 -0.69 30.11
C ILE A 120 -9.08 -1.71 30.94
N SER A 121 -7.74 -1.60 30.97
CA SER A 121 -6.82 -2.33 31.84
C SER A 121 -7.06 -3.85 31.84
N SER A 122 -7.06 -4.47 30.66
CA SER A 122 -7.23 -5.93 30.48
C SER A 122 -5.94 -6.58 29.95
N PRO A 123 -4.92 -6.78 30.82
CA PRO A 123 -3.60 -7.24 30.42
C PRO A 123 -3.56 -8.67 29.85
N GLY A 124 -4.50 -9.54 30.21
CA GLY A 124 -4.62 -10.88 29.64
C GLY A 124 -5.05 -10.83 28.18
N LEU A 125 -6.09 -10.04 27.87
CA LEU A 125 -6.54 -9.79 26.50
C LEU A 125 -5.49 -9.04 25.67
N HIS A 126 -4.80 -8.05 26.26
CA HIS A 126 -3.68 -7.37 25.60
C HIS A 126 -2.64 -8.39 25.10
N ARG A 127 -2.17 -9.28 25.98
CA ARG A 127 -1.18 -10.30 25.63
C ARG A 127 -1.67 -11.25 24.57
N PHE A 128 -2.92 -11.71 24.68
CA PHE A 128 -3.53 -12.60 23.69
C PHE A 128 -3.54 -11.97 22.30
N PHE A 129 -4.10 -10.78 22.15
CA PHE A 129 -4.15 -10.13 20.84
C PHE A 129 -2.77 -9.70 20.32
N LEU A 130 -1.83 -9.37 21.21
CA LEU A 130 -0.46 -9.09 20.81
C LEU A 130 0.21 -10.34 20.23
N GLN A 131 0.01 -11.49 20.86
CA GLN A 131 0.50 -12.78 20.38
C GLN A 131 -0.14 -13.16 19.04
N SER A 132 -1.47 -13.02 18.90
CA SER A 132 -2.15 -13.25 17.62
C SER A 132 -1.65 -12.32 16.51
N SER A 133 -1.34 -11.06 16.82
CA SER A 133 -0.71 -10.14 15.85
C SER A 133 0.64 -10.65 15.36
N MET A 134 1.45 -11.25 16.24
CA MET A 134 2.74 -11.83 15.88
C MET A 134 2.55 -13.10 15.02
N GLU A 135 1.60 -13.96 15.38
CA GLU A 135 1.26 -15.18 14.63
C GLU A 135 0.82 -14.84 13.19
N GLU A 136 -0.08 -13.87 13.01
CA GLU A 136 -0.52 -13.46 11.66
C GLU A 136 0.61 -12.84 10.82
N ARG A 137 1.58 -12.18 11.47
CA ARG A 137 2.78 -11.73 10.77
C ARG A 137 3.61 -12.92 10.30
N GLU A 138 3.77 -13.94 11.15
CA GLU A 138 4.48 -15.17 10.77
C GLU A 138 3.78 -15.90 9.63
N HIS A 139 2.44 -15.93 9.60
CA HIS A 139 1.65 -16.43 8.47
C HIS A 139 1.99 -15.71 7.18
N ALA A 140 1.94 -14.37 7.18
CA ALA A 140 2.31 -13.56 6.02
C ALA A 140 3.74 -13.88 5.53
N GLU A 141 4.71 -13.94 6.45
CA GLU A 141 6.10 -14.25 6.14
C GLU A 141 6.29 -15.68 5.61
N LYS A 142 5.53 -16.66 6.13
CA LYS A 142 5.52 -18.05 5.67
C LYS A 142 5.08 -18.13 4.20
N ILE A 143 4.02 -17.41 3.84
CA ILE A 143 3.53 -17.32 2.46
C ILE A 143 4.53 -16.59 1.55
N MET A 144 5.11 -15.47 1.99
CA MET A 144 6.15 -14.77 1.23
C MET A 144 7.36 -15.66 0.94
N LYS A 145 7.84 -16.41 1.95
CA LYS A 145 8.93 -17.38 1.79
C LYS A 145 8.55 -18.45 0.77
N TYR A 146 7.34 -18.99 0.84
CA TYR A 146 6.83 -19.97 -0.12
C TYR A 146 6.75 -19.41 -1.54
N MET A 147 6.23 -18.18 -1.70
CA MET A 147 6.13 -17.52 -3.00
C MET A 147 7.50 -17.37 -3.68
N ASN A 148 8.53 -16.98 -2.93
CA ASN A 148 9.90 -16.91 -3.46
C ASN A 148 10.46 -18.29 -3.84
N LYS A 149 10.16 -19.36 -3.07
CA LYS A 149 10.57 -20.74 -3.41
C LYS A 149 9.98 -21.21 -4.74
N ARG A 150 8.74 -20.83 -5.05
CA ARG A 150 8.03 -21.19 -6.29
C ARG A 150 8.36 -20.29 -7.49
N GLY A 151 9.24 -19.30 -7.34
CA GLY A 151 9.56 -18.32 -8.40
C GLY A 151 8.43 -17.33 -8.68
N GLY A 152 7.62 -17.02 -7.67
CA GLY A 152 6.62 -15.96 -7.70
C GLY A 152 7.21 -14.58 -7.39
N LEU A 153 6.45 -13.53 -7.72
CA LEU A 153 6.76 -12.15 -7.35
C LEU A 153 5.84 -11.69 -6.21
N ILE A 154 6.44 -11.25 -5.11
CA ILE A 154 5.71 -10.64 -4.00
C ILE A 154 5.36 -9.19 -4.34
N VAL A 155 4.08 -8.85 -4.18
CA VAL A 155 3.54 -7.51 -4.33
C VAL A 155 2.80 -7.16 -3.04
N LEU A 156 3.41 -6.34 -2.20
CA LEU A 156 2.80 -5.86 -0.96
C LEU A 156 1.87 -4.68 -1.28
N SER A 157 0.59 -4.86 -0.99
CA SER A 157 -0.45 -3.85 -1.18
C SER A 157 -0.59 -2.97 0.06
N SER A 158 -1.44 -1.93 -0.03
CA SER A 158 -1.78 -1.11 1.13
C SER A 158 -2.55 -1.94 2.15
N VAL A 159 -2.11 -1.89 3.41
CA VAL A 159 -2.87 -2.44 4.53
C VAL A 159 -3.92 -1.41 4.94
N PRO A 160 -5.21 -1.77 5.05
CA PRO A 160 -6.24 -0.83 5.48
C PRO A 160 -6.05 -0.43 6.95
N GLU A 161 -6.62 0.72 7.31
CA GLU A 161 -6.66 1.19 8.70
C GLU A 161 -7.51 0.22 9.55
N PRO A 162 -7.01 -0.20 10.74
CA PRO A 162 -7.73 -1.10 11.62
C PRO A 162 -8.79 -0.35 12.42
N LEU A 163 -9.78 -1.08 12.94
CA LEU A 163 -10.73 -0.53 13.89
C LEU A 163 -10.01 -0.18 15.22
N PRO A 164 -10.15 1.05 15.74
CA PRO A 164 -9.32 1.53 16.85
C PRO A 164 -9.91 1.25 18.23
N CYS A 165 -11.21 0.96 18.34
CA CYS A 165 -11.92 0.82 19.61
C CYS A 165 -13.02 -0.24 19.51
N PHE A 166 -13.26 -0.91 20.64
CA PHE A 166 -14.28 -1.95 20.79
C PHE A 166 -15.17 -1.60 21.99
N ALA A 167 -16.44 -2.00 21.93
CA ALA A 167 -17.39 -1.69 23.00
C ALA A 167 -17.17 -2.56 24.25
N SER A 168 -16.68 -3.78 24.06
CA SER A 168 -16.40 -4.75 25.13
C SER A 168 -15.41 -5.81 24.67
N SER A 169 -14.89 -6.59 25.62
CA SER A 169 -14.08 -7.80 25.35
C SER A 169 -14.80 -8.79 24.44
N LEU A 170 -16.12 -8.95 24.62
CA LEU A 170 -16.95 -9.82 23.79
C LEU A 170 -17.06 -9.31 22.35
N ASP A 171 -17.22 -8.00 22.16
CA ASP A 171 -17.27 -7.37 20.84
C ASP A 171 -15.95 -7.54 20.08
N ALA A 172 -14.82 -7.33 20.77
CA ALA A 172 -13.50 -7.55 20.18
C ALA A 172 -13.27 -9.01 19.75
N LEU A 173 -13.64 -9.99 20.59
CA LEU A 173 -13.52 -11.40 20.24
C LEU A 173 -14.45 -11.82 19.09
N LYS A 174 -15.66 -11.27 19.02
CA LYS A 174 -16.57 -11.49 17.88
C LYS A 174 -15.99 -10.91 16.58
N GLN A 175 -15.37 -9.73 16.66
CA GLN A 175 -14.69 -9.12 15.52
C GLN A 175 -13.45 -9.93 15.10
N ALA A 176 -12.69 -10.47 16.05
CA ALA A 176 -11.58 -11.38 15.78
C ALA A 176 -12.07 -12.67 15.08
N LEU A 177 -13.09 -13.34 15.61
CA LEU A 177 -13.64 -14.56 15.00
C LEU A 177 -14.16 -14.29 13.58
N LYS A 178 -14.86 -13.18 13.35
CA LYS A 178 -15.31 -12.80 12.01
C LYS A 178 -14.14 -12.66 11.04
N MET A 179 -13.06 -12.01 11.47
CA MET A 179 -11.86 -11.83 10.68
C MET A 179 -11.20 -13.19 10.35
N GLU A 180 -11.08 -14.10 11.31
CA GLU A 180 -10.53 -15.45 11.08
C GLU A 180 -11.38 -16.28 10.11
N LEU A 181 -12.70 -16.14 10.15
CA LEU A 181 -13.57 -16.80 9.20
C LEU A 181 -13.37 -16.26 7.77
N GLU A 182 -13.16 -14.94 7.63
CA GLU A 182 -12.84 -14.32 6.33
C GLU A 182 -11.47 -14.78 5.80
N VAL A 183 -10.43 -14.81 6.65
CA VAL A 183 -9.08 -15.30 6.29
C VAL A 183 -9.13 -16.77 5.87
N ASN A 184 -9.82 -17.61 6.64
CA ASN A 184 -9.95 -19.03 6.33
C ASN A 184 -10.73 -19.29 5.04
N GLN A 185 -11.82 -18.56 4.79
CA GLN A 185 -12.53 -18.67 3.51
C GLN A 185 -11.59 -18.33 2.34
N HIS A 186 -10.74 -17.33 2.51
CA HIS A 186 -9.79 -16.93 1.48
C HIS A 186 -8.69 -18.01 1.23
N LEU A 187 -8.29 -18.74 2.27
CA LEU A 187 -7.42 -19.93 2.16
C LEU A 187 -8.11 -21.09 1.45
N LEU A 188 -9.39 -21.36 1.74
CA LEU A 188 -10.18 -22.41 1.06
C LEU A 188 -10.36 -22.09 -0.42
N ASP A 189 -10.62 -20.83 -0.76
CA ASP A 189 -10.69 -20.38 -2.16
C ASP A 189 -9.35 -20.57 -2.87
N LEU A 190 -8.24 -20.23 -2.20
CA LEU A 190 -6.89 -20.41 -2.73
C LEU A 190 -6.56 -21.90 -2.93
N HIS A 191 -6.94 -22.77 -2.00
CA HIS A 191 -6.77 -24.21 -2.11
C HIS A 191 -7.56 -24.79 -3.28
N THR A 192 -8.81 -24.36 -3.43
CA THR A 192 -9.67 -24.75 -4.56
C THR A 192 -9.04 -24.35 -5.90
N LEU A 193 -8.58 -23.10 -6.01
CA LEU A 193 -7.88 -22.60 -7.20
C LEU A 193 -6.59 -23.39 -7.49
N ALA A 194 -5.82 -23.75 -6.46
CA ALA A 194 -4.63 -24.58 -6.62
C ALA A 194 -4.97 -25.97 -7.17
N GLY A 195 -6.09 -26.56 -6.73
CA GLY A 195 -6.61 -27.80 -7.28
C GLY A 195 -7.03 -27.69 -8.74
N GLU A 196 -7.74 -26.62 -9.12
CA GLU A 196 -8.14 -26.34 -10.50
C GLU A 196 -6.93 -26.17 -11.44
N GLU A 197 -5.87 -25.51 -10.97
CA GLU A 197 -4.61 -25.32 -11.69
C GLU A 197 -3.68 -26.54 -11.62
N SER A 198 -4.12 -27.64 -11.00
CA SER A 198 -3.34 -28.87 -10.81
C SER A 198 -1.96 -28.62 -10.16
N ASP A 199 -1.93 -27.80 -9.10
CA ASP A 199 -0.73 -27.51 -8.31
C ASP A 199 -0.76 -28.25 -6.94
N PRO A 200 -0.40 -29.54 -6.91
CA PRO A 200 -0.49 -30.34 -5.68
C PRO A 200 0.48 -29.84 -4.59
N ASN A 201 1.58 -29.18 -4.95
CA ASN A 201 2.51 -28.64 -3.97
C ASN A 201 1.94 -27.41 -3.26
N LEU A 202 1.12 -26.62 -3.93
CA LEU A 202 0.42 -25.51 -3.29
C LEU A 202 -0.71 -26.01 -2.39
N CYS A 203 -1.47 -27.02 -2.82
CA CYS A 203 -2.48 -27.65 -1.96
C CYS A 203 -1.86 -28.19 -0.66
N ASP A 204 -0.81 -29.00 -0.77
CA ASP A 204 -0.08 -29.56 0.39
C ASP A 204 0.47 -28.46 1.31
N PHE A 205 1.04 -27.40 0.75
CA PHE A 205 1.51 -26.26 1.53
C PHE A 205 0.39 -25.60 2.35
N ILE A 206 -0.79 -25.40 1.76
CA ILE A 206 -1.94 -24.78 2.43
C ILE A 206 -2.49 -25.70 3.52
N GLU A 207 -2.65 -26.98 3.22
CA GLU A 207 -3.15 -28.00 4.15
C GLU A 207 -2.24 -28.14 5.37
N ALA A 208 -0.93 -28.31 5.14
CA ALA A 208 0.04 -28.61 6.20
C ALA A 208 0.32 -27.42 7.14
N ASN A 209 0.12 -26.19 6.67
CA ASN A 209 0.59 -24.99 7.39
C ASN A 209 -0.51 -24.05 7.85
N PHE A 210 -1.76 -24.19 7.37
CA PHE A 210 -2.81 -23.19 7.64
C PHE A 210 -4.18 -23.80 7.96
N LEU A 211 -4.67 -24.80 7.20
CA LEU A 211 -6.09 -25.20 7.32
C LEU A 211 -6.44 -25.76 8.71
N GLN A 212 -5.59 -26.64 9.27
CA GLN A 212 -5.84 -27.17 10.61
C GLN A 212 -5.63 -26.10 11.70
N GLU A 213 -4.60 -25.26 11.53
CA GLU A 213 -4.30 -24.17 12.45
C GLU A 213 -5.46 -23.18 12.54
N GLN A 214 -6.10 -22.86 11.42
CA GLN A 214 -7.25 -21.97 11.40
C GLN A 214 -8.49 -22.57 12.07
N VAL A 215 -8.76 -23.86 11.87
CA VAL A 215 -9.87 -24.53 12.57
C VAL A 215 -9.65 -24.53 14.08
N ASP A 216 -8.42 -24.78 14.53
CA ASP A 216 -8.06 -24.75 15.95
C ASP A 216 -8.19 -23.33 16.53
N GLY A 217 -7.69 -22.31 15.83
CA GLY A 217 -7.76 -20.91 16.25
C GLY A 217 -9.20 -20.41 16.36
N GLN A 218 -10.03 -20.70 15.36
CA GLN A 218 -11.47 -20.37 15.37
C GLN A 218 -12.20 -21.05 16.53
N LYS A 219 -11.84 -22.31 16.85
CA LYS A 219 -12.42 -23.02 17.99
C LYS A 219 -12.09 -22.34 19.32
N ILE A 220 -10.85 -21.89 19.49
CA ILE A 220 -10.41 -21.16 20.70
C ILE A 220 -11.20 -19.86 20.84
N LEU A 221 -11.32 -19.06 19.77
CA LEU A 221 -12.10 -17.82 19.78
C LEU A 221 -13.58 -18.07 20.10
N ALA A 222 -14.18 -19.10 19.51
CA ALA A 222 -15.57 -19.47 19.79
C ALA A 222 -15.78 -19.89 21.27
N ASP A 223 -14.82 -20.61 21.85
CA ASP A 223 -14.87 -20.98 23.27
C ASP A 223 -14.80 -19.76 24.19
N TYR A 224 -13.94 -18.79 23.87
CA TYR A 224 -13.83 -17.54 24.63
C TYR A 224 -15.10 -16.69 24.54
N ILE A 225 -15.68 -16.57 23.35
CA ILE A 225 -16.97 -15.90 23.16
C ILE A 225 -18.04 -16.55 24.04
N CYS A 226 -18.14 -17.89 24.01
CA CYS A 226 -19.12 -18.63 24.80
C CYS A 226 -18.90 -18.48 26.32
N GLN A 227 -17.64 -18.41 26.76
CA GLN A 227 -17.30 -18.19 28.18
C GLN A 227 -17.74 -16.80 28.66
N LEU A 228 -17.43 -15.74 27.90
CA LEU A 228 -17.86 -14.38 28.23
C LEU A 228 -19.39 -14.21 28.15
N GLU A 229 -20.04 -14.82 27.16
CA GLU A 229 -21.50 -14.83 27.05
C GLU A 229 -22.19 -15.55 28.21
N LYS A 230 -21.51 -16.48 28.89
CA LYS A 230 -22.02 -17.12 30.12
C LYS A 230 -21.76 -16.28 31.36
N ALA A 231 -20.66 -15.54 31.39
CA ALA A 231 -20.23 -14.80 32.56
C ALA A 231 -21.08 -13.53 32.83
N GLN A 232 -21.45 -12.81 31.75
CA GLN A 232 -22.36 -11.63 31.74
C GLN A 232 -22.23 -10.66 32.93
N SER A 233 -21.01 -10.41 33.39
CA SER A 233 -20.77 -9.57 34.57
C SER A 233 -19.35 -9.02 34.57
N ASP A 234 -19.15 -7.84 35.16
CA ASP A 234 -17.83 -7.20 35.27
C ASP A 234 -16.82 -8.09 36.02
N VAL A 235 -17.28 -8.81 37.04
CA VAL A 235 -16.45 -9.79 37.76
C VAL A 235 -16.08 -10.95 36.84
N GLY A 236 -17.01 -11.39 36.00
CA GLY A 236 -16.78 -12.40 34.98
C GLY A 236 -15.71 -12.00 33.96
N ASP A 237 -15.82 -10.79 33.42
CA ASP A 237 -14.85 -10.23 32.47
C ASP A 237 -13.46 -10.10 33.10
N TYR A 238 -13.39 -9.63 34.35
CA TYR A 238 -12.14 -9.57 35.10
C TYR A 238 -11.51 -10.95 35.34
N LEU A 239 -12.31 -11.94 35.74
CA LEU A 239 -11.84 -13.32 35.94
C LEU A 239 -11.39 -13.96 34.62
N PHE A 240 -12.10 -13.69 33.53
CA PHE A 240 -11.72 -14.12 32.20
C PHE A 240 -10.37 -13.53 31.79
N ASP A 241 -10.15 -12.22 31.98
CA ASP A 241 -8.85 -11.59 31.70
C ASP A 241 -7.72 -12.21 32.55
N LYS A 242 -7.98 -12.49 33.83
CA LYS A 242 -7.02 -13.22 34.68
C LYS A 242 -6.72 -14.62 34.17
N TYR A 243 -7.73 -15.35 33.71
CA TYR A 243 -7.55 -16.67 33.10
C TYR A 243 -6.65 -16.60 31.85
N MET A 244 -6.88 -15.61 30.98
CA MET A 244 -6.06 -15.35 29.80
C MET A 244 -4.59 -15.03 30.17
N GLY A 245 -4.37 -14.29 31.27
CA GLY A 245 -3.04 -13.90 31.75
C GLY A 245 -2.17 -15.05 32.29
N VAL A 246 -2.76 -16.20 32.67
CA VAL A 246 -2.06 -17.34 33.30
C VAL A 246 -1.49 -18.33 32.27
N GLY A 247 -1.77 -18.15 30.98
CA GLY A 247 -0.96 -18.74 29.90
C GLY A 247 -1.23 -20.22 29.61
N MET A 248 -2.48 -20.68 29.59
CA MET A 248 -2.78 -22.06 29.16
C MET A 248 -2.64 -22.30 27.64
N HIS A 249 -2.54 -21.25 26.82
CA HIS A 249 -2.34 -21.37 25.37
C HIS A 249 -0.96 -20.89 24.89
N ALA A 250 -0.04 -20.55 25.81
CA ALA A 250 1.32 -20.15 25.49
C ALA A 250 2.25 -21.32 25.07
N ASN A 251 1.68 -22.50 24.79
CA ASN A 251 2.40 -23.68 24.32
C ASN A 251 1.84 -24.10 22.95
N LYS A 252 2.17 -23.34 21.92
CA LYS A 252 2.30 -23.83 20.55
C LYS A 252 3.67 -23.41 20.04
#